data_AF-A0A970YFL4-F1
#
_entry.id   AF-A0A970YFL4-F1
#
_cell.length_a   1.000
_cell.length_b   1.000
_cell.length_c   1.000
_cell.angle_alpha   90.00
_cell.angle_beta   90.00
_cell.angle_gamma   90.00
#
_symmetry.space_group_name_H-M   'P 1'
#
loop_
_entity.id
_entity.type
_entity.pdbx_description
1 polymer ?
#
loop_
_entity_poly.entity_id
_entity_poly.type
_entity_poly.pdbx_seq_one_letter_code
_entity_poly.pdbx_strand_id
1 'polypeptide(L)'
;MDPVQTAYVVTDMEGVAGVDDWDPRHAPHAAEALGVYQRAEVQRLLTGEVNAVAEGLFAAGVTEVIVNDGHGAGRTILPEELISGIKIVRGTQRPQVLPGISRRVDILVQVGMHAMSDTPEANLAHTQSKGVKAYRVNGRPVGEMEQGAYLAGELGIPWVFTAGDEHACREAEEWVPQMVTAAVKRGLSTLSAIHLAPVDARALIRERVQLAVQRASLIAPIRPEPPVVMEIELREPGPVNLHPGGERVDAFTTRWVGDSFWDVFHRSLYGRAMPTPSD
;
A
#
# COMPACT_ATOMS: atom_id res chain seq x y z
N MET A 1 8.60 8.60 -25.23
CA MET A 1 8.65 7.89 -23.95
C MET A 1 8.62 6.42 -24.27
N ASP A 2 9.47 5.65 -23.59
CA ASP A 2 9.49 4.20 -23.77
C ASP A 2 8.19 3.61 -23.22
N PRO A 3 7.67 2.54 -23.83
CA PRO A 3 6.47 1.89 -23.34
C PRO A 3 6.70 1.32 -21.94
N VAL A 4 5.70 1.41 -21.07
CA VAL A 4 5.72 0.74 -19.75
C VAL A 4 5.87 -0.76 -19.96
N GLN A 5 6.92 -1.37 -19.41
CA GLN A 5 7.21 -2.80 -19.48
C GLN A 5 7.10 -3.49 -18.13
N THR A 6 7.42 -2.80 -17.03
CA THR A 6 7.49 -3.39 -15.68
C THR A 6 6.62 -2.65 -14.67
N ALA A 7 5.78 -3.39 -13.96
CA ALA A 7 4.97 -2.87 -12.87
C ALA A 7 5.32 -3.54 -11.53
N TYR A 8 5.47 -2.74 -10.49
CA TYR A 8 5.54 -3.20 -9.11
C TYR A 8 4.20 -2.93 -8.44
N VAL A 9 3.53 -3.99 -7.98
CA VAL A 9 2.21 -3.94 -7.38
C VAL A 9 2.34 -4.12 -5.88
N VAL A 10 1.97 -3.11 -5.08
CA VAL A 10 1.82 -3.26 -3.63
C VAL A 10 0.37 -3.59 -3.33
N THR A 11 0.15 -4.59 -2.49
CA THR A 11 -1.19 -5.01 -2.12
C THR A 11 -1.45 -4.79 -0.66
N ASP A 12 -2.67 -4.41 -0.33
CA ASP A 12 -3.22 -4.55 1.01
C ASP A 12 -4.58 -5.24 0.96
N MET A 13 -5.25 -5.42 2.10
CA MET A 13 -6.46 -6.23 2.21
C MET A 13 -7.69 -5.42 2.55
N GLU A 14 -7.53 -4.42 3.40
CA GLU A 14 -8.58 -3.62 3.99
C GLU A 14 -9.42 -2.90 2.94
N GLY A 15 -8.89 -2.57 1.77
CA GLY A 15 -9.59 -1.86 0.69
C GLY A 15 -10.40 -2.72 -0.27
N VAL A 16 -10.28 -4.04 -0.19
CA VAL A 16 -10.85 -4.99 -1.17
C VAL A 16 -12.39 -5.00 -1.13
N ALA A 17 -13.03 -5.19 -2.29
CA ALA A 17 -14.48 -5.38 -2.34
C ALA A 17 -14.91 -6.67 -1.63
N GLY A 18 -15.90 -6.56 -0.74
CA GLY A 18 -16.34 -7.66 0.13
C GLY A 18 -15.56 -7.80 1.44
N VAL A 19 -14.63 -6.90 1.73
CA VAL A 19 -13.92 -6.84 3.02
C VAL A 19 -14.37 -5.60 3.80
N ASP A 20 -14.93 -5.79 4.99
CA ASP A 20 -15.41 -4.72 5.88
C ASP A 20 -15.03 -4.93 7.36
N ASP A 21 -14.34 -6.03 7.67
CA ASP A 21 -13.81 -6.36 9.00
C ASP A 21 -12.31 -6.69 8.94
N TRP A 22 -11.65 -6.65 10.10
CA TRP A 22 -10.22 -6.88 10.25
C TRP A 22 -9.81 -8.33 9.96
N ASP A 23 -8.55 -8.55 9.53
CA ASP A 23 -8.01 -9.91 9.36
C ASP A 23 -8.18 -10.71 10.66
N PRO A 24 -8.91 -11.85 10.64
CA PRO A 24 -9.21 -12.62 11.83
C PRO A 24 -7.99 -13.38 12.38
N ARG A 25 -6.81 -13.29 11.74
CA ARG A 25 -5.55 -13.93 12.17
C ARG A 25 -5.13 -13.69 13.63
N HIS A 26 -5.62 -12.62 14.26
CA HIS A 26 -5.37 -12.30 15.66
C HIS A 26 -6.62 -12.42 16.55
N ALA A 27 -7.75 -12.82 15.97
CA ALA A 27 -8.97 -13.08 16.71
C ALA A 27 -8.84 -14.37 17.55
N PRO A 28 -9.58 -14.49 18.66
CA PRO A 28 -9.56 -15.71 19.49
C PRO A 28 -9.88 -16.99 18.71
N HIS A 29 -10.75 -16.88 17.70
CA HIS A 29 -11.20 -17.99 16.85
C HIS A 29 -10.34 -18.18 15.58
N ALA A 30 -9.18 -17.54 15.48
CA ALA A 30 -8.33 -17.57 14.27
C ALA A 30 -7.98 -19.00 13.81
N ALA A 31 -7.69 -19.88 14.76
CA ALA A 31 -7.32 -21.27 14.51
C ALA A 31 -8.53 -22.22 14.39
N GLU A 32 -9.75 -21.72 14.61
CA GLU A 32 -10.98 -22.48 14.51
C GLU A 32 -11.53 -22.46 13.08
N ALA A 33 -12.47 -23.35 12.77
CA ALA A 33 -13.08 -23.45 11.45
C ALA A 33 -13.63 -22.10 10.94
N LEU A 34 -14.20 -21.28 11.84
CA LEU A 34 -14.69 -19.95 11.52
C LEU A 34 -13.57 -19.01 11.07
N GLY A 35 -12.48 -18.91 11.85
CA GLY A 35 -11.37 -18.01 11.54
C GLY A 35 -10.64 -18.43 10.25
N VAL A 36 -10.46 -19.74 10.04
CA VAL A 36 -9.89 -20.28 8.80
C VAL A 36 -10.78 -19.96 7.60
N TYR A 37 -12.10 -20.13 7.73
CA TYR A 37 -13.06 -19.81 6.67
C TYR A 37 -13.05 -18.33 6.31
N GLN A 38 -13.21 -17.45 7.29
CA GLN A 38 -13.22 -16.00 7.11
C GLN A 38 -11.92 -15.51 6.46
N ARG A 39 -10.77 -15.99 6.96
CA ARG A 39 -9.48 -15.63 6.38
C ARG A 39 -9.36 -16.11 4.94
N ALA A 40 -9.73 -17.36 4.63
CA ALA A 40 -9.68 -17.89 3.28
C ALA A 40 -10.59 -17.13 2.30
N GLU A 41 -11.72 -16.59 2.77
CA GLU A 41 -12.59 -15.74 1.96
C GLU A 41 -11.92 -14.43 1.55
N VAL A 42 -11.37 -13.70 2.52
CA VAL A 42 -10.61 -12.47 2.28
C VAL A 42 -9.43 -12.71 1.34
N GLN A 43 -8.70 -13.82 1.53
CA GLN A 43 -7.57 -14.19 0.67
C GLN A 43 -8.01 -14.42 -0.79
N ARG A 44 -9.14 -15.08 -1.03
CA ARG A 44 -9.72 -15.28 -2.37
C ARG A 44 -10.18 -13.98 -3.00
N LEU A 45 -10.75 -13.07 -2.21
CA LEU A 45 -11.19 -11.75 -2.68
C LEU A 45 -9.98 -10.92 -3.15
N LEU A 46 -8.97 -10.76 -2.31
CA LEU A 46 -7.73 -10.03 -2.65
C LEU A 46 -7.02 -10.66 -3.84
N THR A 47 -6.85 -11.99 -3.86
CA THR A 47 -6.17 -12.68 -4.97
C THR A 47 -6.90 -12.43 -6.30
N GLY A 48 -8.24 -12.38 -6.27
CA GLY A 48 -9.03 -12.03 -7.45
C GLY A 48 -8.82 -10.59 -7.94
N GLU A 49 -8.69 -9.61 -7.05
CA GLU A 49 -8.38 -8.23 -7.44
C GLU A 49 -6.94 -8.07 -7.95
N VAL A 50 -5.98 -8.76 -7.35
CA VAL A 50 -4.59 -8.83 -7.84
C VAL A 50 -4.53 -9.43 -9.25
N ASN A 51 -5.27 -10.51 -9.50
CA ASN A 51 -5.39 -11.09 -10.84
C ASN A 51 -5.99 -10.09 -11.83
N ALA A 52 -7.02 -9.31 -11.43
CA ALA A 52 -7.61 -8.29 -12.29
C ALA A 52 -6.63 -7.15 -12.63
N VAL A 53 -5.81 -6.71 -11.65
CA VAL A 53 -4.70 -5.77 -11.89
C VAL A 53 -3.75 -6.36 -12.94
N ALA A 54 -3.26 -7.57 -12.73
CA ALA A 54 -2.30 -8.21 -13.64
C ALA A 54 -2.86 -8.41 -15.04
N GLU A 55 -4.11 -8.88 -15.19
CA GLU A 55 -4.79 -8.98 -16.48
C GLU A 55 -4.85 -7.64 -17.21
N GLY A 56 -5.17 -6.56 -16.49
CA GLY A 56 -5.21 -5.23 -17.07
C GLY A 56 -3.82 -4.73 -17.47
N LEU A 57 -2.80 -4.96 -16.65
CA LEU A 57 -1.41 -4.62 -16.97
C LEU A 57 -0.93 -5.37 -18.22
N PHE A 58 -1.13 -6.69 -18.30
CA PHE A 58 -0.75 -7.50 -19.45
C PHE A 58 -1.51 -7.06 -20.72
N ALA A 59 -2.82 -6.76 -20.61
CA ALA A 59 -3.60 -6.24 -21.72
C ALA A 59 -3.11 -4.87 -22.23
N ALA A 60 -2.49 -4.07 -21.35
CA ALA A 60 -1.87 -2.79 -21.70
C ALA A 60 -0.42 -2.92 -22.21
N GLY A 61 0.12 -4.14 -22.34
CA GLY A 61 1.45 -4.40 -22.90
C GLY A 61 2.59 -4.41 -21.87
N VAL A 62 2.29 -4.37 -20.57
CA VAL A 62 3.27 -4.62 -19.51
C VAL A 62 3.69 -6.10 -19.59
N THR A 63 4.99 -6.37 -19.51
CA THR A 63 5.56 -7.72 -19.70
C THR A 63 6.08 -8.32 -18.40
N GLU A 64 6.36 -7.50 -17.38
CA GLU A 64 6.80 -7.96 -16.06
C GLU A 64 5.93 -7.35 -14.94
N VAL A 65 5.35 -8.22 -14.11
CA VAL A 65 4.52 -7.84 -12.96
C VAL A 65 5.07 -8.50 -11.70
N ILE A 66 5.53 -7.67 -10.76
CA ILE A 66 5.99 -8.12 -9.43
C ILE A 66 4.95 -7.67 -8.41
N VAL A 67 4.32 -8.64 -7.74
CA VAL A 67 3.32 -8.41 -6.70
C VAL A 67 3.96 -8.56 -5.33
N ASN A 68 3.91 -7.50 -4.53
CA ASN A 68 4.29 -7.48 -3.13
C ASN A 68 3.05 -7.72 -2.26
N ASP A 69 2.94 -8.92 -1.68
CA ASP A 69 1.90 -9.28 -0.70
C ASP A 69 2.15 -8.47 0.58
N GLY A 70 1.61 -7.25 0.64
CA GLY A 70 1.97 -6.23 1.64
C GLY A 70 1.23 -6.39 2.97
N HIS A 71 0.04 -6.99 2.98
CA HIS A 71 -0.80 -7.06 4.16
C HIS A 71 -0.19 -7.93 5.29
N GLY A 72 0.05 -7.32 6.44
CA GLY A 72 0.42 -8.00 7.70
C GLY A 72 1.62 -8.93 7.58
N ALA A 73 1.39 -10.25 7.48
CA ALA A 73 2.48 -11.25 7.41
C ALA A 73 2.98 -11.52 5.99
N GLY A 74 2.41 -10.86 4.99
CA GLY A 74 2.68 -11.13 3.58
C GLY A 74 2.38 -12.57 3.20
N ARG A 75 1.22 -13.06 3.64
CA ARG A 75 0.67 -14.39 3.35
C ARG A 75 -0.84 -14.29 3.13
N THR A 76 -1.26 -13.27 2.41
CA THR A 76 -2.69 -12.95 2.21
C THR A 76 -3.11 -13.30 0.78
N ILE A 77 -2.17 -13.39 -0.15
CA ILE A 77 -2.43 -13.89 -1.51
C ILE A 77 -2.30 -15.42 -1.55
N LEU A 78 -3.17 -16.08 -2.32
CA LEU A 78 -3.17 -17.51 -2.62
C LEU A 78 -2.37 -17.76 -3.92
N PRO A 79 -1.11 -18.22 -3.86
CA PRO A 79 -0.28 -18.34 -5.07
C PRO A 79 -0.82 -19.34 -6.09
N GLU A 80 -1.51 -20.39 -5.62
CA GLU A 80 -2.14 -21.40 -6.47
C GLU A 80 -3.33 -20.86 -7.28
N GLU A 81 -3.87 -19.70 -6.91
CA GLU A 81 -4.97 -19.03 -7.62
C GLU A 81 -4.47 -17.85 -8.49
N LEU A 82 -3.18 -17.54 -8.48
CA LEU A 82 -2.62 -16.48 -9.32
C LEU A 82 -2.61 -16.90 -10.80
N ILE A 83 -2.89 -15.94 -11.68
CA ILE A 83 -2.72 -16.14 -13.12
C ILE A 83 -1.23 -16.25 -13.49
N SER A 84 -0.97 -16.84 -14.66
CA SER A 84 0.39 -16.95 -15.21
C SER A 84 1.02 -15.58 -15.45
N GLY A 85 2.35 -15.49 -15.26
CA GLY A 85 3.14 -14.28 -15.53
C GLY A 85 3.43 -13.41 -14.30
N ILE A 86 2.70 -13.59 -13.19
CA ILE A 86 2.95 -12.86 -11.94
C ILE A 86 4.17 -13.44 -11.22
N LYS A 87 5.09 -12.57 -10.80
CA LYS A 87 6.11 -12.87 -9.78
C LYS A 87 5.60 -12.34 -8.44
N ILE A 88 5.66 -13.13 -7.37
CA ILE A 88 5.16 -12.72 -6.04
C ILE A 88 6.27 -12.67 -4.99
N VAL A 89 6.32 -11.57 -4.25
CA VAL A 89 7.09 -11.37 -3.02
C VAL A 89 6.18 -11.66 -1.83
N ARG A 90 6.55 -12.67 -1.03
CA ARG A 90 5.75 -13.10 0.14
C ARG A 90 6.63 -13.59 1.28
N GLY A 91 6.06 -13.62 2.49
CA GLY A 91 6.73 -14.07 3.71
C GLY A 91 7.19 -12.94 4.64
N THR A 92 7.75 -13.34 5.77
CA THR A 92 8.22 -12.49 6.87
C THR A 92 9.74 -12.30 6.85
N GLN A 93 10.29 -11.52 7.80
CA GLN A 93 11.73 -11.18 7.87
C GLN A 93 12.24 -10.52 6.59
N ARG A 94 11.41 -9.62 6.04
CA ARG A 94 11.68 -8.95 4.77
C ARG A 94 12.94 -8.10 4.87
N PRO A 95 13.81 -8.11 3.85
CA PRO A 95 15.05 -7.35 3.87
C PRO A 95 14.79 -5.84 3.90
N GLN A 96 13.70 -5.38 3.27
CA GLN A 96 13.26 -3.98 3.20
C GLN A 96 11.74 -3.91 2.99
N VAL A 97 11.16 -2.70 2.98
CA VAL A 97 9.69 -2.51 2.86
C VAL A 97 9.14 -2.91 1.50
N LEU A 98 9.88 -2.61 0.42
CA LEU A 98 9.55 -2.96 -0.96
C LEU A 98 10.59 -3.96 -1.52
N PRO A 99 10.59 -5.25 -1.12
CA PRO A 99 11.62 -6.18 -1.57
C PRO A 99 11.55 -6.41 -3.08
N GLY A 100 12.71 -6.49 -3.72
CA GLY A 100 12.81 -6.76 -5.16
C GLY A 100 12.48 -5.57 -6.07
N ILE A 101 12.14 -4.40 -5.52
CA ILE A 101 12.02 -3.17 -6.32
C ILE A 101 13.41 -2.65 -6.72
N SER A 102 13.51 -2.07 -7.91
CA SER A 102 14.70 -1.38 -8.41
C SER A 102 14.28 -0.23 -9.34
N ARG A 103 15.24 0.60 -9.76
CA ARG A 103 14.98 1.72 -10.70
C ARG A 103 14.57 1.26 -12.11
N ARG A 104 14.58 -0.04 -12.39
CA ARG A 104 14.11 -0.63 -13.66
C ARG A 104 12.60 -0.83 -13.72
N VAL A 105 11.91 -0.65 -12.60
CA VAL A 105 10.45 -0.69 -12.56
C VAL A 105 9.93 0.62 -13.17
N ASP A 106 8.95 0.52 -14.07
CA ASP A 106 8.42 1.69 -14.76
C ASP A 106 7.29 2.38 -13.99
N ILE A 107 6.47 1.61 -13.27
CA ILE A 107 5.31 2.14 -12.53
C ILE A 107 5.08 1.41 -11.20
N LEU A 108 4.61 2.17 -10.20
CA LEU A 108 4.03 1.66 -8.97
C LEU A 108 2.51 1.62 -9.10
N VAL A 109 1.95 0.47 -8.71
CA VAL A 109 0.52 0.19 -8.66
C VAL A 109 0.15 -0.25 -7.24
N GLN A 110 -0.97 0.23 -6.71
CA GLN A 110 -1.46 -0.16 -5.39
C GLN A 110 -2.90 -0.72 -5.47
N VAL A 111 -3.19 -1.82 -4.77
CA VAL A 111 -4.50 -2.50 -4.82
C VAL A 111 -4.91 -3.01 -3.45
N GLY A 112 -6.22 -2.97 -3.16
CA GLY A 112 -6.75 -3.30 -1.84
C GLY A 112 -6.43 -2.26 -0.78
N MET A 113 -6.20 -1.00 -1.18
CA MET A 113 -5.76 0.06 -0.29
C MET A 113 -6.89 0.69 0.53
N HIS A 114 -6.57 1.15 1.73
CA HIS A 114 -7.46 1.89 2.61
C HIS A 114 -6.93 3.31 2.88
N ALA A 115 -7.80 4.18 3.40
CA ALA A 115 -7.42 5.54 3.77
C ALA A 115 -6.57 5.56 5.06
N MET A 116 -5.81 6.63 5.24
CA MET A 116 -4.99 6.84 6.43
C MET A 116 -5.81 6.94 7.72
N SER A 117 -5.12 6.79 8.86
CA SER A 117 -5.71 6.86 10.20
C SER A 117 -6.50 8.15 10.43
N ASP A 118 -7.60 8.04 11.17
CA ASP A 118 -8.54 9.14 11.48
C ASP A 118 -9.22 9.79 10.25
N THR A 119 -9.19 9.16 9.06
CA THR A 119 -10.01 9.59 7.92
C THR A 119 -11.50 9.37 8.23
N PRO A 120 -12.33 10.42 8.23
CA PRO A 120 -13.76 10.30 8.54
C PRO A 120 -14.48 9.38 7.54
N GLU A 121 -15.39 8.55 8.06
CA GLU A 121 -16.28 7.64 7.31
C GLU A 121 -15.56 6.51 6.53
N ALA A 122 -14.24 6.53 6.45
CA ALA A 122 -13.46 5.50 5.78
C ALA A 122 -13.51 4.15 6.52
N ASN A 123 -13.73 3.08 5.76
CA ASN A 123 -13.72 1.72 6.30
C ASN A 123 -12.28 1.25 6.56
N LEU A 124 -12.08 0.64 7.74
CA LEU A 124 -10.80 0.08 8.20
C LEU A 124 -9.61 1.09 8.17
N ALA A 125 -9.90 2.39 8.25
CA ALA A 125 -8.89 3.45 8.17
C ALA A 125 -7.86 3.36 9.31
N HIS A 126 -6.59 3.26 8.94
CA HIS A 126 -5.45 3.23 9.87
C HIS A 126 -4.14 3.56 9.14
N THR A 127 -3.02 3.56 9.85
CA THR A 127 -1.69 3.71 9.24
C THR A 127 -0.67 2.88 10.01
N GLN A 128 -0.12 1.84 9.39
CA GLN A 128 0.72 0.77 9.91
C GLN A 128 0.05 -0.11 10.99
N SER A 129 -0.63 0.51 11.95
CA SER A 129 -1.37 -0.17 13.01
C SER A 129 -2.45 0.74 13.59
N LYS A 130 -3.43 0.15 14.29
CA LYS A 130 -4.50 0.90 14.98
C LYS A 130 -3.99 1.85 16.07
N GLY A 131 -2.79 1.59 16.61
CA GLY A 131 -2.18 2.41 17.67
C GLY A 131 -1.57 3.72 17.16
N VAL A 132 -1.42 3.89 15.85
CA VAL A 132 -0.91 5.10 15.23
C VAL A 132 -2.05 6.08 15.00
N LYS A 133 -1.84 7.32 15.44
CA LYS A 133 -2.75 8.43 15.16
C LYS A 133 -2.42 9.11 13.84
N ALA A 134 -1.13 9.39 13.58
CA ALA A 134 -0.72 9.99 12.32
C ALA A 134 0.76 9.73 12.02
N TYR A 135 1.06 9.54 10.74
CA TYR A 135 2.39 9.81 10.19
C TYR A 135 2.37 11.18 9.52
N ARG A 136 3.46 11.95 9.64
CA ARG A 136 3.67 13.19 8.89
C ARG A 136 5.04 13.19 8.27
N VAL A 137 5.13 13.62 7.02
CA VAL A 137 6.40 13.84 6.31
C VAL A 137 6.44 15.29 5.89
N ASN A 138 7.47 16.02 6.35
CA ASN A 138 7.60 17.47 6.17
C ASN A 138 6.33 18.24 6.59
N GLY A 139 5.71 17.80 7.69
CA GLY A 139 4.47 18.38 8.22
C GLY A 139 3.19 17.97 7.51
N ARG A 140 3.25 17.29 6.35
CA ARG A 140 2.06 16.80 5.63
C ARG A 140 1.66 15.41 6.13
N PRO A 141 0.39 15.16 6.49
CA PRO A 141 -0.09 13.82 6.85
C PRO A 141 0.09 12.82 5.71
N VAL A 142 0.50 11.59 6.02
CA VAL A 142 0.68 10.50 5.04
C VAL A 142 0.07 9.19 5.56
N GLY A 143 -0.58 8.45 4.66
CA GLY A 143 -0.97 7.06 4.87
C GLY A 143 0.08 6.09 4.36
N GLU A 144 -0.30 4.81 4.30
CA GLU A 144 0.58 3.74 3.80
C GLU A 144 0.79 3.83 2.28
N MET A 145 -0.22 4.31 1.56
CA MET A 145 -0.15 4.54 0.11
C MET A 145 0.98 5.51 -0.24
N GLU A 146 1.00 6.67 0.42
CA GLU A 146 2.00 7.72 0.22
C GLU A 146 3.38 7.28 0.67
N GLN A 147 3.47 6.50 1.77
CA GLN A 147 4.75 5.93 2.21
C GLN A 147 5.34 5.03 1.13
N GLY A 148 4.53 4.13 0.55
CA GLY A 148 4.94 3.30 -0.59
C GLY A 148 5.33 4.14 -1.81
N ALA A 149 4.54 5.17 -2.12
CA ALA A 149 4.76 6.07 -3.25
C ALA A 149 6.02 6.93 -3.10
N TYR A 150 6.35 7.40 -1.90
CA TYR A 150 7.61 8.10 -1.63
C TYR A 150 8.81 7.18 -1.76
N LEU A 151 8.74 5.95 -1.23
CA LEU A 151 9.83 4.97 -1.39
C LEU A 151 10.10 4.65 -2.87
N ALA A 152 9.05 4.44 -3.66
CA ALA A 152 9.17 4.24 -5.10
C ALA A 152 9.62 5.52 -5.82
N GLY A 153 9.15 6.67 -5.34
CA GLY A 153 9.48 7.99 -5.84
C GLY A 153 10.98 8.26 -5.79
N GLU A 154 11.65 7.94 -4.68
CA GLU A 154 13.12 8.03 -4.53
C GLU A 154 13.90 7.23 -5.59
N LEU A 155 13.26 6.21 -6.19
CA LEU A 155 13.81 5.42 -7.29
C LEU A 155 13.44 5.97 -8.68
N GLY A 156 12.62 7.01 -8.76
CA GLY A 156 12.13 7.60 -10.01
C GLY A 156 10.86 6.96 -10.55
N ILE A 157 10.18 6.14 -9.74
CA ILE A 157 9.03 5.35 -10.17
C ILE A 157 7.75 6.13 -9.84
N PRO A 158 6.91 6.47 -10.84
CA PRO A 158 5.63 7.12 -10.60
C PRO A 158 4.60 6.16 -10.03
N TRP A 159 3.81 6.64 -9.06
CA TRP A 159 2.61 5.96 -8.56
C TRP A 159 1.42 6.33 -9.45
N VAL A 160 0.91 5.37 -10.23
CA VAL A 160 -0.02 5.67 -11.32
C VAL A 160 -1.43 5.13 -11.11
N PHE A 161 -1.58 4.14 -10.23
CA PHE A 161 -2.86 3.48 -10.01
C PHE A 161 -3.10 3.11 -8.55
N THR A 162 -4.33 3.30 -8.09
CA THR A 162 -4.84 2.87 -6.79
C THR A 162 -6.21 2.25 -6.91
N ALA A 163 -6.39 1.05 -6.36
CA ALA A 163 -7.69 0.43 -6.16
C ALA A 163 -7.95 0.16 -4.68
N GLY A 164 -9.18 0.43 -4.22
CA GLY A 164 -9.55 0.23 -2.82
C GLY A 164 -10.84 0.93 -2.43
N ASP A 165 -10.89 1.42 -1.19
CA ASP A 165 -12.00 2.25 -0.70
C ASP A 165 -12.05 3.60 -1.44
N GLU A 166 -13.24 4.18 -1.62
CA GLU A 166 -13.44 5.50 -2.21
C GLU A 166 -12.64 6.60 -1.48
N HIS A 167 -12.54 6.54 -0.15
CA HIS A 167 -11.73 7.49 0.63
C HIS A 167 -10.23 7.33 0.32
N ALA A 168 -9.74 6.10 0.13
CA ALA A 168 -8.36 5.83 -0.29
C ALA A 168 -8.08 6.37 -1.70
N CYS A 169 -9.05 6.22 -2.61
CA CYS A 169 -8.97 6.77 -3.96
C CYS A 169 -8.87 8.30 -3.95
N ARG A 170 -9.71 8.98 -3.15
CA ARG A 170 -9.65 10.43 -3.00
C ARG A 170 -8.32 10.89 -2.41
N GLU A 171 -7.82 10.20 -1.38
CA GLU A 171 -6.51 10.45 -0.79
C GLU A 171 -5.40 10.38 -1.85
N ALA A 172 -5.36 9.31 -2.66
CA ALA A 172 -4.39 9.18 -3.76
C ALA A 172 -4.49 10.30 -4.81
N GLU A 173 -5.71 10.73 -5.16
CA GLU A 173 -5.97 11.83 -6.12
C GLU A 173 -5.52 13.20 -5.59
N GLU A 174 -5.61 13.44 -4.27
CA GLU A 174 -5.08 14.66 -3.63
C GLU A 174 -3.55 14.73 -3.63
N TRP A 175 -2.89 13.57 -3.72
CA TRP A 175 -1.43 13.48 -3.75
C TRP A 175 -0.84 13.56 -5.15
N VAL A 176 -1.48 12.92 -6.12
CA VAL A 176 -0.94 12.75 -7.46
C VAL A 176 -1.91 13.31 -8.51
N PRO A 177 -1.60 14.46 -9.13
CA PRO A 177 -2.35 14.96 -10.26
C PRO A 177 -2.41 13.90 -11.38
N GLN A 178 -3.59 13.65 -11.91
CA GLN A 178 -3.86 12.62 -12.94
C GLN A 178 -3.80 11.17 -12.47
N MET A 179 -3.75 10.93 -11.15
CA MET A 179 -3.94 9.59 -10.57
C MET A 179 -5.14 8.89 -11.19
N VAL A 180 -4.97 7.62 -11.51
CA VAL A 180 -6.09 6.77 -11.96
C VAL A 180 -6.50 5.89 -10.79
N THR A 181 -7.78 5.96 -10.42
CA THR A 181 -8.31 5.22 -9.28
C THR A 181 -9.42 4.25 -9.66
N ALA A 182 -9.63 3.23 -8.84
CA ALA A 182 -10.77 2.33 -8.88
C ALA A 182 -11.35 2.16 -7.47
N ALA A 183 -12.37 2.96 -7.15
CA ALA A 183 -13.13 2.82 -5.91
C ALA A 183 -14.06 1.60 -6.00
N VAL A 184 -13.68 0.51 -5.34
CA VAL A 184 -14.42 -0.77 -5.38
C VAL A 184 -15.41 -0.93 -4.22
N LYS A 185 -15.33 -0.03 -3.25
CA LYS A 185 -16.30 0.14 -2.18
C LYS A 185 -16.29 1.58 -1.67
N ARG A 186 -17.32 1.95 -0.93
CA ARG A 186 -17.45 3.24 -0.25
C ARG A 186 -17.65 3.04 1.24
N GLY A 187 -16.70 3.49 2.05
CA GLY A 187 -16.84 3.55 3.50
C GLY A 187 -18.07 4.33 3.95
N LEU A 188 -18.72 3.83 5.00
CA LEU A 188 -19.78 4.52 5.74
C LEU A 188 -19.37 4.75 7.20
N SER A 189 -18.57 3.83 7.75
CA SER A 189 -17.90 3.93 9.04
C SER A 189 -16.74 2.95 9.10
N THR A 190 -16.02 2.91 10.23
CA THR A 190 -14.84 2.05 10.42
C THR A 190 -15.07 0.59 10.05
N LEU A 191 -16.28 0.04 10.27
CA LEU A 191 -16.61 -1.37 10.03
C LEU A 191 -17.85 -1.53 9.11
N SER A 192 -18.13 -0.54 8.26
CA SER A 192 -19.26 -0.64 7.34
C SER A 192 -18.96 0.09 6.04
N ALA A 193 -19.28 -0.54 4.92
CA ALA A 193 -19.11 0.02 3.59
C ALA A 193 -20.20 -0.49 2.62
N ILE A 194 -20.39 0.22 1.52
CA ILE A 194 -21.16 -0.24 0.36
C ILE A 194 -20.16 -0.79 -0.65
N HIS A 195 -20.29 -2.07 -0.99
CA HIS A 195 -19.35 -2.75 -1.89
C HIS A 195 -19.93 -2.91 -3.29
N LEU A 196 -19.06 -2.84 -4.29
CA LEU A 196 -19.33 -3.49 -5.57
C LEU A 196 -19.34 -5.01 -5.37
N ALA A 197 -20.07 -5.73 -6.22
CA ALA A 197 -19.88 -7.18 -6.27
C ALA A 197 -18.44 -7.48 -6.70
N PRO A 198 -17.76 -8.52 -6.18
CA PRO A 198 -16.36 -8.79 -6.51
C PRO A 198 -16.09 -8.94 -8.02
N VAL A 199 -17.05 -9.42 -8.79
CA VAL A 199 -16.94 -9.50 -10.27
C VAL A 199 -16.89 -8.11 -10.92
N ASP A 200 -17.68 -7.16 -10.41
CA ASP A 200 -17.73 -5.78 -10.92
C ASP A 200 -16.49 -4.99 -10.48
N ALA A 201 -16.04 -5.18 -9.24
CA ALA A 201 -14.80 -4.62 -8.72
C ALA A 201 -13.60 -5.02 -9.59
N ARG A 202 -13.47 -6.31 -9.93
CA ARG A 202 -12.41 -6.83 -10.80
C ARG A 202 -12.51 -6.27 -12.22
N ALA A 203 -13.72 -6.15 -12.77
CA ALA A 203 -13.91 -5.54 -14.09
C ALA A 203 -13.45 -4.07 -14.10
N LEU A 204 -13.84 -3.29 -13.09
CA LEU A 204 -13.42 -1.90 -12.91
C LEU A 204 -11.90 -1.79 -12.78
N ILE A 205 -11.29 -2.58 -11.89
CA ILE A 205 -9.83 -2.59 -11.69
C ILE A 205 -9.10 -2.85 -13.01
N ARG A 206 -9.52 -3.87 -13.76
CA ARG A 206 -8.89 -4.26 -15.02
C ARG A 206 -8.93 -3.13 -16.06
N GLU A 207 -10.07 -2.45 -16.19
CA GLU A 207 -10.22 -1.31 -17.10
C GLU A 207 -9.35 -0.13 -16.66
N ARG A 208 -9.40 0.21 -15.37
CA ARG A 208 -8.78 1.43 -14.85
C ARG A 208 -7.26 1.32 -14.81
N VAL A 209 -6.70 0.15 -14.51
CA VAL A 209 -5.25 -0.03 -14.56
C VAL A 209 -4.71 0.06 -16.00
N GLN A 210 -5.48 -0.35 -17.02
CA GLN A 210 -5.09 -0.13 -18.43
C GLN A 210 -5.00 1.35 -18.75
N LEU A 211 -5.99 2.14 -18.28
CA LEU A 211 -5.96 3.60 -18.42
C LEU A 211 -4.76 4.22 -17.68
N ALA A 212 -4.41 3.69 -16.49
CA ALA A 212 -3.25 4.13 -15.74
C ALA A 212 -1.95 3.94 -16.53
N VAL A 213 -1.76 2.78 -17.18
CA VAL A 213 -0.60 2.52 -18.05
C VAL A 213 -0.55 3.51 -19.21
N GLN A 214 -1.68 3.78 -19.87
CA GLN A 214 -1.76 4.76 -20.98
C GLN A 214 -1.39 6.18 -20.53
N ARG A 215 -1.70 6.53 -19.27
CA ARG A 215 -1.46 7.86 -18.69
C ARG A 215 -0.18 7.95 -17.86
N ALA A 216 0.56 6.87 -17.66
CA ALA A 216 1.72 6.82 -16.78
C ALA A 216 2.74 7.92 -17.09
N SER A 217 2.94 8.18 -18.39
CA SER A 217 3.78 9.26 -18.92
C SER A 217 3.44 10.68 -18.45
N LEU A 218 2.22 10.90 -17.97
CA LEU A 218 1.71 12.19 -17.51
C LEU A 218 1.88 12.37 -15.99
N ILE A 219 2.29 11.32 -15.28
CA ILE A 219 2.36 11.28 -13.82
C ILE A 219 3.84 11.32 -13.40
N ALA A 220 4.19 12.34 -12.63
CA ALA A 220 5.53 12.45 -12.05
C ALA A 220 5.62 11.66 -10.73
N PRO A 221 6.77 11.05 -10.42
CA PRO A 221 7.03 10.49 -9.09
C PRO A 221 6.94 11.55 -8.01
N ILE A 222 6.35 11.22 -6.86
CA ILE A 222 6.32 12.11 -5.69
C ILE A 222 7.52 11.86 -4.79
N ARG A 223 8.11 12.93 -4.26
CA ARG A 223 9.25 12.88 -3.32
C ARG A 223 9.12 13.99 -2.30
N PRO A 224 9.47 13.76 -1.02
CA PRO A 224 9.61 14.85 -0.08
C PRO A 224 10.93 15.59 -0.31
N GLU A 225 10.90 16.91 -0.18
CA GLU A 225 12.11 17.74 -0.26
C GLU A 225 13.02 17.51 0.95
N PRO A 226 14.34 17.42 0.77
CA PRO A 226 15.29 17.37 1.87
C PRO A 226 15.42 18.74 2.57
N PRO A 227 15.71 18.78 3.89
CA PRO A 227 15.80 17.62 4.78
C PRO A 227 14.42 16.99 5.03
N VAL A 228 14.36 15.66 4.97
CA VAL A 228 13.12 14.91 5.19
C VAL A 228 12.92 14.75 6.69
N VAL A 229 11.81 15.28 7.19
CA VAL A 229 11.38 15.17 8.59
C VAL A 229 10.17 14.26 8.65
N MET A 230 10.31 13.10 9.26
CA MET A 230 9.21 12.17 9.48
C MET A 230 8.84 12.14 10.96
N GLU A 231 7.56 12.33 11.25
CA GLU A 231 6.99 12.29 12.59
C GLU A 231 5.93 11.18 12.69
N ILE A 232 5.92 10.49 13.82
CA ILE A 232 4.98 9.43 14.14
C ILE A 232 4.30 9.82 15.46
N GLU A 233 3.01 10.08 15.39
CA GLU A 233 2.13 10.36 16.53
C GLU A 233 1.34 9.10 16.87
N LEU A 234 1.48 8.63 18.10
CA LEU A 234 0.78 7.46 18.62
C LEU A 234 -0.45 7.88 19.42
N ARG A 235 -1.45 7.00 19.52
CA ARG A 235 -2.64 7.21 20.35
C ARG A 235 -2.34 7.11 21.84
N GLU A 236 -1.36 6.28 22.18
CA GLU A 236 -0.85 6.07 23.55
C GLU A 236 0.60 6.56 23.65
N PRO A 237 1.11 6.88 24.86
CA PRO A 237 2.49 7.30 25.02
C PRO A 237 3.51 6.34 24.40
N GLY A 238 4.42 6.87 23.60
CA GLY A 238 5.35 6.08 22.79
C GLY A 238 6.50 5.43 23.57
N PRO A 239 7.25 4.51 22.94
CA PRO A 239 8.31 3.74 23.58
C PRO A 239 9.49 4.61 24.02
N VAL A 240 10.05 4.35 25.20
CA VAL A 240 11.20 5.11 25.76
C VAL A 240 12.44 4.96 24.88
N ASN A 241 12.69 3.73 24.41
CA ASN A 241 13.82 3.43 23.54
C ASN A 241 13.39 3.53 22.08
N LEU A 242 14.03 4.45 21.36
CA LEU A 242 13.83 4.64 19.93
C LEU A 242 14.94 3.95 19.14
N HIS A 243 14.62 3.60 17.90
CA HIS A 243 15.64 3.23 16.92
C HIS A 243 16.63 4.38 16.68
N PRO A 244 17.87 4.09 16.24
CA PRO A 244 18.89 5.11 15.99
C PRO A 244 18.38 6.26 15.11
N GLY A 245 18.76 7.49 15.46
CA GLY A 245 18.31 8.71 14.80
C GLY A 245 16.92 9.20 15.21
N GLY A 246 16.22 8.45 16.06
CA GLY A 246 14.92 8.84 16.59
C GLY A 246 15.03 9.83 17.74
N GLU A 247 14.22 10.88 17.69
CA GLU A 247 14.04 11.86 18.75
C GLU A 247 12.61 11.79 19.28
N ARG A 248 12.45 11.96 20.59
CA ARG A 248 11.15 12.14 21.21
C ARG A 248 10.80 13.63 21.22
N VAL A 249 9.76 14.01 20.49
CA VAL A 249 9.26 15.39 20.46
C VAL A 249 8.41 15.66 21.70
N ASP A 250 7.53 14.71 22.04
CA ASP A 250 6.70 14.74 23.25
C ASP A 250 6.34 13.31 23.72
N ALA A 251 5.35 13.17 24.60
CA ALA A 251 4.94 11.85 25.10
C ALA A 251 4.40 10.90 24.01
N PHE A 252 3.83 11.43 22.95
CA PHE A 252 3.10 10.71 21.89
C PHE A 252 3.80 10.77 20.53
N THR A 253 4.65 11.77 20.31
CA THR A 253 5.28 12.05 19.03
C THR A 253 6.77 11.74 19.03
N THR A 254 7.20 10.99 18.02
CA THR A 254 8.61 10.67 17.74
C THR A 254 8.99 11.15 16.34
N ARG A 255 10.26 11.49 16.13
CA ARG A 255 10.75 12.15 14.92
C ARG A 255 12.06 11.55 14.42
N TRP A 256 12.19 11.42 13.10
CA TRP A 256 13.44 11.12 12.40
C TRP A 256 13.71 12.20 11.34
N VAL A 257 14.97 12.60 11.21
CA VAL A 257 15.42 13.58 10.20
C VAL A 257 16.54 12.97 9.37
N GLY A 258 16.51 13.16 8.06
CA GLY A 258 17.53 12.64 7.14
C GLY A 258 17.46 13.24 5.75
N ASP A 259 18.30 12.74 4.85
CA ASP A 259 18.44 13.28 3.50
C ASP A 259 17.40 12.75 2.51
N SER A 260 16.69 11.66 2.84
CA SER A 260 15.69 11.02 1.98
C SER A 260 14.62 10.31 2.80
N PHE A 261 13.45 10.07 2.18
CA PHE A 261 12.40 9.28 2.82
C PHE A 261 12.83 7.82 3.02
N TRP A 262 13.58 7.29 2.04
CA TRP A 262 14.12 5.93 2.10
C TRP A 262 14.94 5.69 3.38
N ASP A 263 15.80 6.64 3.74
CA ASP A 263 16.64 6.54 4.93
C ASP A 263 15.84 6.68 6.23
N VAL A 264 15.04 7.74 6.38
CA VAL A 264 14.29 7.97 7.63
C VAL A 264 13.29 6.86 7.92
N PHE A 265 12.61 6.35 6.89
CA PHE A 265 11.60 5.30 7.04
C PHE A 265 12.21 3.94 7.41
N HIS A 266 13.32 3.56 6.77
CA HIS A 266 13.97 2.30 7.12
C HIS A 266 14.68 2.36 8.48
N ARG A 267 15.26 3.51 8.87
CA ARG A 267 15.81 3.68 10.22
C ARG A 267 14.74 3.60 11.29
N SER A 268 13.57 4.19 11.08
CA SER A 268 12.47 4.14 12.05
C SER A 268 11.86 2.73 12.18
N LEU A 269 11.82 1.94 11.11
CA LEU A 269 11.20 0.61 11.12
C LEU A 269 12.17 -0.53 11.44
N TYR A 270 13.40 -0.48 10.93
CA TYR A 270 14.38 -1.56 11.04
C TYR A 270 15.55 -1.23 11.95
N GLY A 271 15.64 0.00 12.46
CA GLY A 271 16.74 0.43 13.32
C GLY A 271 18.09 0.58 12.62
N ARG A 272 18.11 0.59 11.28
CA ARG A 272 19.32 0.72 10.49
C ARG A 272 19.04 1.40 9.15
N ALA A 273 20.03 2.10 8.63
CA ALA A 273 19.99 2.57 7.25
C ALA A 273 20.01 1.35 6.31
N MET A 274 19.27 1.46 5.20
CA MET A 274 19.20 0.44 4.17
C MET A 274 19.65 1.08 2.86
N PRO A 275 20.57 0.46 2.11
CA PRO A 275 21.00 1.02 0.83
C PRO A 275 19.79 1.16 -0.09
N THR A 276 19.68 2.29 -0.77
CA THR A 276 18.69 2.46 -1.83
C THR A 276 18.99 1.44 -2.94
N PRO A 277 17.98 0.67 -3.43
CA PRO A 277 18.18 -0.28 -4.50
C PRO A 277 18.88 0.35 -5.71
N SER A 278 19.96 -0.31 -6.15
CA SER A 278 20.62 -0.02 -7.42
C SER A 278 19.96 -0.81 -8.56
N ASP A 279 20.38 -0.51 -9.78
CA ASP A 279 19.99 -1.23 -11.01
C ASP A 279 20.46 -2.69 -11.04
#